data_AF-A0A645HG22-F1
#
_entry.id   AF-A0A645HG22-F1
#
_cell.length_a   1.000
_cell.length_b   1.000
_cell.length_c   1.000
_cell.angle_alpha   90.00
_cell.angle_beta   90.00
_cell.angle_gamma   90.00
#
_symmetry.space_group_name_H-M   'P 1'
#
loop_
_entity.id
_entity.type
_entity.pdbx_description
1 polymer ?
#
loop_
_entity_poly.entity_id
_entity_poly.type
_entity_poly.pdbx_seq_one_letter_code
_entity_poly.pdbx_strand_id
1 'polypeptide(L)' 'MGNSKDNLDFQKRVSNDYAIMIPSGKWHNVINTGNRPLKLYAIYAPPEHPRDTVHKTKADTQNRESYFRY' A
#
# COMPACT_ATOMS: atom_id res chain seq x y z
N MET A 1 -10.34 -3.76 -0.80
CA MET A 1 -10.39 -3.00 0.45
C MET A 1 -11.66 -3.35 1.19
N GLY A 2 -11.73 -3.08 2.50
CA GLY A 2 -12.90 -3.38 3.30
C GLY A 2 -12.75 -2.93 4.76
N ASN A 3 -13.69 -3.34 5.61
CA ASN A 3 -13.76 -2.92 7.01
C ASN A 3 -12.85 -3.73 7.94
N SER A 4 -12.41 -4.92 7.53
CA SER A 4 -11.49 -5.75 8.32
C SER A 4 -10.50 -6.48 7.41
N LYS A 5 -9.42 -7.00 8.01
CA LYS A 5 -8.40 -7.79 7.29
C LYS A 5 -9.00 -9.00 6.58
N ASP A 6 -9.95 -9.65 7.24
CA ASP A 6 -10.59 -10.88 6.77
C ASP A 6 -11.84 -10.61 5.90
N ASN A 7 -12.25 -9.34 5.74
CA ASN A 7 -13.37 -8.94 4.91
C ASN A 7 -13.01 -7.77 3.98
N LEU A 8 -12.49 -8.11 2.80
CA LEU A 8 -12.18 -7.17 1.71
C LEU A 8 -13.25 -7.26 0.61
N ASP A 9 -14.42 -6.72 0.90
CA ASP A 9 -15.64 -6.76 0.07
C ASP A 9 -15.56 -5.94 -1.23
N PHE A 10 -14.66 -4.96 -1.32
CA PHE A 10 -14.43 -4.20 -2.56
C PHE A 10 -13.14 -4.63 -3.27
N GLN A 11 -13.26 -5.05 -4.53
CA GLN A 11 -12.11 -5.37 -5.38
C GLN A 11 -12.32 -4.79 -6.79
N LYS A 12 -11.24 -4.25 -7.38
CA LYS A 12 -11.28 -3.68 -8.73
C LYS A 12 -9.95 -3.88 -9.43
N ARG A 13 -10.00 -4.25 -10.72
CA ARG A 13 -8.84 -4.17 -11.60
C ARG A 13 -8.58 -2.71 -11.94
N VAL A 14 -7.33 -2.29 -11.79
CA VAL A 14 -6.86 -0.95 -12.15
C VAL A 14 -5.81 -1.06 -13.25
N SER A 15 -5.69 -0.01 -14.04
CA SER A 15 -4.72 0.11 -15.13
C SER A 15 -4.07 1.49 -15.10
N ASN A 16 -3.27 1.79 -16.12
CA ASN A 16 -2.74 3.14 -16.33
C ASN A 16 -3.88 4.17 -16.26
N ASP A 17 -3.56 5.36 -15.75
CA ASP A 17 -4.43 6.52 -15.58
C ASP A 17 -5.55 6.37 -14.53
N TYR A 18 -5.51 5.31 -13.70
CA TYR A 18 -6.40 5.18 -12.54
C TYR A 18 -5.80 5.81 -11.28
N ALA A 19 -6.68 6.34 -10.43
CA ALA A 19 -6.37 6.69 -9.05
C ALA A 19 -7.11 5.74 -8.08
N ILE A 20 -6.46 5.39 -6.97
CA ILE A 20 -7.06 4.59 -5.89
C ILE A 20 -7.22 5.51 -4.68
N MET A 21 -8.45 5.72 -4.23
CA MET A 21 -8.75 6.46 -3.00
C MET A 21 -8.96 5.47 -1.86
N ILE A 22 -8.18 5.63 -0.78
CA ILE A 22 -8.23 4.76 0.40
C ILE A 22 -8.59 5.62 1.61
N PRO A 23 -9.86 5.60 2.06
CA PRO A 23 -10.27 6.32 3.27
C PRO A 23 -9.58 5.77 4.52
N SER A 24 -9.44 6.63 5.53
CA SER A 24 -8.94 6.24 6.85
C SER A 24 -9.73 5.07 7.44
N GLY A 25 -9.04 4.15 8.11
CA GLY A 25 -9.62 2.96 8.73
C GLY A 25 -9.98 1.82 7.77
N LYS A 26 -9.71 1.93 6.46
CA LYS A 26 -9.96 0.85 5.50
C LYS A 26 -8.75 -0.07 5.35
N TRP A 27 -9.00 -1.37 5.50
CA TRP A 27 -8.05 -2.41 5.12
C TRP A 27 -7.93 -2.44 3.60
N HIS A 28 -6.72 -2.52 3.06
CA HIS A 28 -6.46 -2.48 1.63
C HIS A 28 -5.19 -3.25 1.24
N ASN A 29 -5.11 -3.64 -0.03
CA ASN A 29 -3.94 -4.28 -0.61
C ASN A 29 -3.89 -3.96 -2.11
N VAL A 30 -2.69 -3.79 -2.66
CA VAL A 30 -2.45 -3.61 -4.10
C VAL A 30 -1.56 -4.74 -4.56
N ILE A 31 -2.06 -5.54 -5.51
CA ILE A 31 -1.38 -6.73 -6.04
C ILE A 31 -1.09 -6.48 -7.51
N ASN A 32 0.19 -6.60 -7.89
CA ASN A 32 0.56 -6.58 -9.30
C ASN A 32 0.13 -7.90 -9.96
N THR A 33 -0.91 -7.85 -10.79
CA THR A 33 -1.41 -8.99 -11.57
C THR A 33 -0.90 -9.00 -13.01
N GLY A 34 0.01 -8.09 -13.36
CA GLY A 34 0.64 -8.00 -14.68
C GLY A 34 1.94 -8.79 -14.77
N ASN A 35 2.56 -8.75 -15.95
CA ASN A 35 3.82 -9.44 -16.24
C ASN A 35 5.05 -8.50 -16.26
N ARG A 36 4.88 -7.25 -15.81
CA ARG A 36 5.94 -6.23 -15.73
C ARG A 36 5.89 -5.56 -14.35
N PRO A 37 6.99 -4.93 -13.89
CA PRO A 37 6.98 -4.17 -12.65
C PRO A 37 5.88 -3.10 -12.65
N LEU A 38 5.02 -3.12 -11.62
CA LEU A 38 4.05 -2.07 -11.37
C LEU A 38 4.77 -0.84 -10.80
N LYS A 39 4.57 0.31 -11.43
CA LYS A 39 5.07 1.61 -10.96
C LYS A 39 3.88 2.46 -10.52
N LEU A 40 3.94 2.98 -9.31
CA LEU A 40 2.92 3.86 -8.74
C LEU A 40 3.58 4.86 -7.79
N TYR A 41 2.86 5.93 -7.47
CA TYR A 41 3.15 6.82 -6.35
C TYR A 41 2.01 6.74 -5.34
N ALA A 42 2.32 6.87 -4.06
CA ALA A 42 1.36 6.93 -2.98
C ALA A 42 1.47 8.30 -2.30
N ILE A 43 0.33 8.90 -1.98
CA ILE A 43 0.25 10.16 -1.25
C ILE A 43 -0.49 9.87 0.05
N TYR A 44 0.19 10.10 1.17
CA TYR A 44 -0.34 9.88 2.52
C TYR A 44 -0.71 11.21 3.18
N ALA A 45 -1.81 11.22 3.92
CA ALA A 45 -2.24 12.36 4.72
C ALA A 45 -2.86 11.85 6.05
N PRO A 46 -2.20 12.05 7.20
CA PRO A 46 -0.87 12.68 7.41
C PRO A 46 0.29 11.81 6.85
N PRO A 47 1.55 12.30 6.84
CA PRO A 47 2.69 11.51 6.39
C PRO A 47 2.84 10.19 7.16
N GLU A 48 3.02 9.07 6.45
CA GLU A 48 3.14 7.72 7.04
C GLU A 48 4.59 7.36 7.42
N HIS A 49 5.57 7.74 6.61
CA HIS A 49 6.97 7.40 6.82
C HIS A 49 7.82 8.61 7.24
N PRO A 50 8.89 8.41 8.01
CA PRO A 50 9.89 9.45 8.24
C PRO A 50 10.44 9.98 6.93
N ARG A 51 10.83 11.26 6.92
CA ARG A 51 11.41 11.92 5.76
C ARG A 51 12.62 11.14 5.20
N ASP A 52 12.75 11.14 3.88
CA ASP A 52 13.85 10.51 3.13
C ASP A 52 13.98 8.98 3.33
N THR A 53 12.88 8.32 3.73
CA THR A 53 12.82 6.87 3.85
C THR A 53 12.89 6.19 2.48
N VAL A 54 13.87 5.29 2.31
CA VAL A 54 14.01 4.44 1.11
C VAL A 54 13.99 2.97 1.52
N HIS A 55 13.03 2.22 1.00
CA HIS A 55 12.99 0.77 1.07
C HIS A 55 13.25 0.21 -0.33
N LYS A 56 14.40 -0.45 -0.54
CA LYS A 56 14.75 -0.99 -1.87
C LYS A 56 13.97 -2.26 -2.18
N THR A 57 13.69 -3.05 -1.15
CA THR A 57 12.90 -4.27 -1.26
C THR A 57 11.71 -4.26 -0.30
N LYS A 58 10.71 -5.09 -0.61
CA LYS A 58 9.57 -5.32 0.29
C LYS A 58 10.00 -5.85 1.66
N ALA A 59 11.03 -6.70 1.68
CA ALA A 59 11.56 -7.26 2.93
C ALA A 59 12.18 -6.16 3.82
N ASP A 60 12.83 -5.14 3.22
CA ASP A 60 13.37 -4.00 3.96
C ASP A 60 12.27 -3.23 4.70
N THR A 61 11.11 -3.03 4.06
CA THR A 61 9.94 -2.41 4.70
C THR A 61 9.43 -3.24 5.86
N GLN A 62 9.22 -4.55 5.64
CA GLN A 62 8.68 -5.45 6.67
C GLN A 62 9.57 -5.50 7.91
N ASN A 63 10.89 -5.57 7.72
CA ASN A 63 11.86 -5.62 8.82
C ASN A 63 11.95 -4.27 9.57
N ARG A 64 11.86 -3.15 8.86
CA ARG A 64 11.93 -1.83 9.48
C ARG A 64 10.64 -1.48 10.21
N GLU A 65 9.48 -1.67 9.59
CA GLU A 65 8.19 -1.36 10.21
C GLU A 65 7.88 -2.27 11.40
N SER A 66 8.33 -3.53 11.39
CA SER A 66 8.20 -4.39 12.57
C SER A 66 9.00 -3.84 13.74
N TYR A 67 10.23 -3.36 13.51
CA TYR A 67 11.07 -2.76 14.55
C TYR A 67 10.45 -1.50 15.18
N PHE A 68 9.78 -0.65 14.40
CA PHE A 68 9.14 0.58 14.88
C PHE A 68 7.74 0.37 15.50
N ARG A 69 7.16 -0.84 15.38
CA ARG A 69 5.84 -1.17 15.95
C ARG A 69 5.92 -1.89 17.31
N TYR A 70 7.12 -2.08 17.86
CA TYR A 70 7.39 -2.51 19.24
C TYR A 70 8.06 -1.38 20.02
#